data_AF-A0A0D8XP16-F1
#
_entry.id   AF-A0A0D8XP16-F1
#
_cell.length_a   1.000
_cell.length_b   1.000
_cell.length_c   1.000
_cell.angle_alpha   90.00
_cell.angle_beta   90.00
_cell.angle_gamma   90.00
#
_symmetry.space_group_name_H-M   'P 1'
#
loop_
_entity.id
_entity.type
_entity.pdbx_description
1 polymer ?
#
loop_
_entity_poly.entity_id
_entity_poly.type
_entity_poly.pdbx_seq_one_letter_code
_entity_poly.pdbx_strand_id
1 'polypeptide(L)'
;MISAEDISANRYIPKLPAVPFEVDEDEGIAVKVEGDRILEVNGIPISDLSVDDVARILNRVDCGTVTLKLVPSDLLSASSSAVSHIYLRAQHDYNGRDDIRHPCPEVALSFSKGDILELLVCNDDHWWQARRIGSGAFAHCEDNRS
;
A
#
# COMPACT_ATOMS: atom_id res chain seq x y z
N MET A 1 -14.33 -14.48 -44.30
CA MET A 1 -13.43 -13.82 -43.33
C MET A 1 -14.26 -12.79 -42.60
N ILE A 2 -14.31 -12.87 -41.27
CA ILE A 2 -14.96 -11.86 -40.44
C ILE A 2 -14.11 -10.59 -40.52
N SER A 3 -14.69 -9.47 -40.92
CA SER A 3 -13.99 -8.18 -40.96
C SER A 3 -13.86 -7.62 -39.54
N ALA A 4 -12.82 -6.82 -39.29
CA ALA A 4 -12.64 -6.13 -38.00
C ALA A 4 -13.85 -5.26 -37.62
N GLU A 5 -14.54 -4.74 -38.64
CA GLU A 5 -15.79 -3.99 -38.54
C GLU A 5 -16.91 -4.83 -37.91
N ASP A 6 -17.05 -6.09 -38.34
CA ASP A 6 -18.06 -7.02 -37.82
C ASP A 6 -17.78 -7.43 -36.36
N ILE A 7 -16.50 -7.47 -35.97
CA ILE A 7 -16.07 -7.71 -34.59
C ILE A 7 -16.44 -6.51 -33.72
N SER A 8 -16.09 -5.30 -34.16
CA SER A 8 -16.38 -4.07 -33.41
C SER A 8 -17.88 -3.79 -33.23
N ALA A 9 -18.69 -4.24 -34.19
CA ALA A 9 -20.14 -4.07 -34.17
C ALA A 9 -20.90 -5.22 -33.48
N ASN A 10 -20.21 -6.21 -32.90
CA ASN A 10 -20.82 -7.40 -32.28
C ASN A 10 -21.73 -8.20 -33.24
N ARG A 11 -21.39 -8.24 -34.53
CA ARG A 11 -22.19 -8.86 -35.61
C ARG A 11 -21.71 -10.27 -36.01
N TYR A 12 -21.10 -11.00 -35.08
CA TYR A 12 -20.62 -12.37 -35.32
C TYR A 12 -21.60 -13.44 -34.78
N ILE A 13 -21.61 -14.61 -35.43
CA ILE A 13 -22.44 -15.78 -35.09
C ILE A 13 -21.53 -17.02 -35.12
N PRO A 14 -21.59 -17.94 -34.13
CA PRO A 14 -22.42 -17.88 -32.93
C PRO A 14 -21.97 -16.78 -31.96
N LYS A 15 -22.94 -16.14 -31.30
CA LYS A 15 -22.62 -15.19 -30.23
C LYS A 15 -22.06 -15.98 -29.05
N LEU A 16 -20.93 -15.54 -28.53
CA LEU A 16 -20.39 -16.06 -27.29
C LEU A 16 -21.43 -15.79 -26.17
N PRO A 17 -21.64 -16.74 -25.25
CA PRO A 17 -22.44 -16.48 -24.06
C PRO A 17 -21.87 -15.26 -23.33
N ALA A 18 -22.73 -14.47 -22.69
CA ALA A 18 -22.29 -13.35 -21.88
C ALA A 18 -21.27 -13.86 -20.85
N VAL A 19 -20.14 -13.18 -20.74
CA VAL A 19 -19.19 -13.43 -19.65
C VAL A 19 -19.99 -13.28 -18.35
N PRO A 20 -20.09 -14.32 -17.50
CA PRO A 20 -20.70 -14.15 -16.20
C PRO A 20 -19.97 -13.01 -15.50
N PHE A 21 -20.70 -12.16 -14.78
CA PHE A 21 -20.07 -11.36 -13.76
C PHE A 21 -19.56 -12.35 -12.72
N GLU A 22 -18.30 -12.79 -12.85
CA GLU A 22 -17.56 -13.32 -11.72
C GLU A 22 -17.49 -12.18 -10.71
N VAL A 23 -18.47 -12.17 -9.81
CA VAL A 23 -18.32 -11.52 -8.53
C VAL A 23 -17.32 -12.39 -7.78
N ASP A 24 -16.08 -11.91 -7.64
CA ASP A 24 -15.12 -12.49 -6.72
C ASP A 24 -15.72 -12.39 -5.31
N GLU A 25 -16.45 -13.42 -4.88
CA GLU A 25 -17.05 -13.52 -3.55
C GLU A 25 -16.01 -13.97 -2.48
N ASP A 26 -14.73 -14.13 -2.83
CA ASP A 26 -13.69 -14.64 -1.94
C ASP A 26 -12.39 -13.81 -1.98
N GLU A 27 -12.43 -12.55 -1.54
CA GLU A 27 -11.48 -11.99 -0.56
C GLU A 27 -11.93 -10.56 -0.22
N GLY A 28 -12.75 -10.44 0.81
CA GLY A 28 -13.12 -9.16 1.44
C GLY A 28 -11.94 -8.50 2.15
N ILE A 29 -10.79 -8.34 1.47
CA ILE A 29 -9.71 -7.46 1.90
C ILE A 29 -10.22 -6.04 1.69
N ALA A 30 -10.91 -5.51 2.69
CA ALA A 30 -11.14 -4.08 2.77
C ALA A 30 -9.77 -3.38 2.82
N VAL A 31 -9.41 -2.72 1.72
CA VAL A 31 -8.25 -1.84 1.69
C VAL A 31 -8.59 -0.66 2.59
N LYS A 32 -8.03 -0.64 3.81
CA LYS A 32 -8.12 0.51 4.71
C LYS A 32 -7.56 1.72 3.97
N VAL A 33 -8.38 2.74 3.78
CA VAL A 33 -7.94 4.02 3.22
C VAL A 33 -7.70 5.04 4.34
N GLU A 34 -6.91 6.06 4.02
CA GLU A 34 -6.76 7.19 4.91
C GLU A 34 -8.13 7.85 5.18
N GLY A 35 -8.39 8.13 6.45
CA GLY A 35 -9.66 8.67 6.93
C GLY A 35 -10.71 7.62 7.34
N ASP A 36 -10.49 6.33 7.06
CA ASP A 36 -11.38 5.28 7.58
C ASP A 36 -11.33 5.25 9.11
N ARG A 37 -12.51 5.24 9.74
CA ARG A 37 -12.62 5.19 11.19
C ARG A 37 -12.82 3.75 11.64
N ILE A 38 -11.90 3.23 12.45
CA ILE A 38 -12.01 1.89 13.04
C ILE A 38 -12.99 1.96 14.22
N LEU A 39 -13.96 1.05 14.28
CA LEU A 39 -14.90 0.90 15.39
C LEU A 39 -14.57 -0.31 16.26
N GLU A 40 -14.17 -1.42 15.64
CA GLU A 40 -13.86 -2.68 16.33
C GLU A 40 -12.62 -3.34 15.70
N VAL A 41 -11.82 -4.01 16.52
CA VAL A 41 -10.70 -4.87 16.11
C VAL A 41 -10.91 -6.24 16.75
N ASN A 42 -11.00 -7.29 15.93
CA ASN A 42 -11.23 -8.68 16.39
C ASN A 42 -12.47 -8.82 17.31
N GLY A 43 -13.54 -8.07 17.01
CA GLY A 43 -14.77 -8.03 17.80
C GLY A 43 -14.70 -7.20 19.09
N ILE A 44 -13.58 -6.53 19.35
CA ILE A 44 -13.38 -5.65 20.51
C ILE A 44 -13.63 -4.20 20.08
N PRO A 45 -14.61 -3.48 20.67
CA PRO A 45 -14.84 -2.08 20.39
C PRO A 45 -13.65 -1.23 20.88
N ILE A 46 -13.24 -0.24 20.07
CA ILE A 46 -12.06 0.58 20.35
C ILE A 46 -12.37 1.98 20.89
N SER A 47 -13.65 2.32 21.11
CA SER A 47 -14.09 3.66 21.55
C SER A 47 -13.41 4.16 22.82
N ASP A 48 -13.11 3.25 23.73
CA ASP A 48 -12.55 3.54 25.06
C ASP A 48 -11.09 3.09 25.20
N LEU A 49 -10.45 2.74 24.08
CA LEU A 49 -9.08 2.24 24.05
C LEU A 49 -8.11 3.32 23.59
N SER A 50 -6.91 3.33 24.20
CA SER A 50 -5.82 4.16 23.68
C SER A 50 -5.24 3.58 22.38
N VAL A 51 -4.52 4.40 21.62
CA VAL A 51 -3.83 3.94 20.40
C VAL A 51 -2.88 2.77 20.70
N ASP A 52 -2.19 2.82 21.83
CA ASP A 52 -1.33 1.74 22.30
C ASP A 52 -2.10 0.45 22.58
N ASP A 53 -3.28 0.54 23.19
CA ASP A 53 -4.13 -0.63 23.44
C ASP A 53 -4.60 -1.27 22.13
N VAL A 54 -5.01 -0.45 21.17
CA VAL A 54 -5.39 -0.91 19.83
C VAL A 54 -4.20 -1.55 19.10
N ALA A 55 -3.01 -0.93 19.15
CA ALA A 55 -1.79 -1.47 18.57
C ALA A 55 -1.43 -2.85 19.17
N ARG A 56 -1.58 -3.02 20.50
CA ARG A 56 -1.37 -4.32 21.14
C ARG A 56 -2.38 -5.38 20.67
N ILE A 57 -3.64 -5.00 20.46
CA ILE A 57 -4.66 -5.93 19.95
C ILE A 57 -4.34 -6.33 18.50
N LEU A 58 -3.89 -5.40 17.68
CA LEU A 58 -3.47 -5.67 16.29
C LEU A 58 -2.22 -6.55 16.21
N ASN A 59 -1.30 -6.41 17.16
CA ASN A 59 -0.04 -7.15 17.19
C ASN A 59 -0.15 -8.55 17.86
N ARG A 60 -1.37 -9.02 18.13
CA ARG A 60 -1.61 -10.34 18.70
C ARG A 60 -1.38 -11.42 17.64
N VAL A 61 -0.36 -12.25 17.88
CA VAL A 61 0.16 -13.28 16.96
C VAL A 61 -0.71 -14.55 16.96
N ASP A 62 -1.64 -14.66 17.91
CA ASP A 62 -2.46 -15.85 18.18
C ASP A 62 -3.52 -16.15 17.13
N CYS A 63 -3.87 -15.18 16.28
CA CYS A 63 -4.81 -15.34 15.19
C CYS A 63 -4.20 -14.67 13.95
N GLY A 64 -3.75 -15.45 12.96
CA GLY A 64 -3.20 -14.93 11.71
C GLY A 64 -4.19 -14.12 10.85
N THR A 65 -5.32 -13.69 11.43
CA THR A 65 -6.39 -12.94 10.80
C THR A 65 -6.78 -11.80 11.73
N VAL A 66 -6.76 -10.57 11.19
CA VAL A 66 -7.26 -9.37 11.86
C VAL A 66 -8.57 -8.96 11.21
N THR A 67 -9.64 -8.87 11.99
CA THR A 67 -10.95 -8.41 11.53
C THR A 67 -11.19 -6.98 11.98
N LEU A 68 -11.48 -6.07 11.05
CA LEU A 68 -11.76 -4.66 11.33
C LEU A 68 -13.20 -4.32 10.98
N LYS A 69 -13.89 -3.61 11.88
CA LYS A 69 -15.15 -2.94 11.55
C LYS A 69 -14.87 -1.46 11.31
N LEU A 70 -15.16 -0.99 10.10
CA LEU A 70 -14.81 0.35 9.64
C LEU A 70 -16.07 1.19 9.37
N VAL A 71 -15.96 2.50 9.57
CA VAL A 71 -16.78 3.50 8.89
C VAL A 71 -15.92 4.07 7.76
N PRO A 72 -16.33 3.90 6.49
CA PRO A 72 -15.59 4.43 5.36
C PRO A 72 -15.42 5.95 5.44
N SER A 73 -14.29 6.44 4.97
CA SER A 73 -14.05 7.86 4.76
C SER A 73 -14.84 8.40 3.56
N ASP A 74 -15.35 9.64 3.66
CA ASP A 74 -15.88 10.39 2.51
C ASP A 74 -14.76 10.98 1.62
N LEU A 75 -13.49 10.76 1.98
CA LEU A 75 -12.36 11.10 1.13
C LEU A 75 -12.47 10.26 -0.14
N LEU A 76 -12.96 10.89 -1.21
CA LEU A 76 -12.94 10.35 -2.56
C LEU A 76 -11.57 9.73 -2.77
N SER A 77 -11.52 8.41 -2.98
CA SER A 77 -10.30 7.66 -3.30
C SER A 77 -9.58 8.40 -4.42
N ALA A 78 -8.64 9.25 -4.03
CA ALA A 78 -8.02 10.20 -4.92
C ALA A 78 -7.03 9.39 -5.73
N SER A 79 -7.54 8.92 -6.87
CA SER A 79 -6.79 8.46 -8.02
C SER A 79 -5.83 7.31 -7.74
N SER A 80 -6.28 6.11 -8.10
CA SER A 80 -5.43 5.16 -8.83
C SER A 80 -5.05 5.74 -10.20
N SER A 81 -4.40 6.91 -10.21
CA SER A 81 -3.67 7.37 -11.38
C SER A 81 -2.54 6.37 -11.57
N ALA A 82 -2.39 5.83 -12.79
CA ALA A 82 -1.33 4.90 -13.13
C ALA A 82 0.02 5.44 -12.63
N VAL A 83 0.53 4.85 -11.54
CA VAL A 83 1.69 5.36 -10.81
C VAL A 83 2.89 5.21 -11.72
N SER A 84 3.35 6.32 -12.28
CA SER A 84 4.65 6.35 -12.94
C SER A 84 5.69 6.09 -11.86
N HIS A 85 6.44 4.99 -11.97
CA HIS A 85 7.48 4.67 -11.00
C HIS A 85 8.56 5.76 -11.02
N ILE A 86 8.74 6.45 -9.88
CA ILE A 86 9.77 7.48 -9.70
C ILE A 86 10.86 6.91 -8.81
N TYR A 87 12.11 7.00 -9.28
CA TYR A 87 13.29 6.58 -8.52
C TYR A 87 14.21 7.77 -8.27
N LEU A 88 14.67 7.90 -7.03
CA LEU A 88 15.59 8.94 -6.58
C LEU A 88 16.87 8.31 -6.03
N ARG A 89 17.98 9.01 -6.19
CA ARG A 89 19.25 8.65 -5.53
C ARG A 89 19.52 9.60 -4.37
N ALA A 90 19.60 9.06 -3.16
CA ALA A 90 19.89 9.82 -1.96
C ALA A 90 21.25 10.54 -2.09
N GLN A 91 21.27 11.84 -1.82
CA GLN A 91 22.50 12.65 -1.81
C GLN A 91 23.06 12.88 -0.40
N HIS A 92 22.28 12.51 0.62
CA HIS A 92 22.60 12.65 2.03
C HIS A 92 22.19 11.39 2.78
N ASP A 93 22.81 11.17 3.93
CA ASP A 93 22.36 10.17 4.89
C ASP A 93 21.16 10.71 5.67
N TYR A 94 20.23 9.83 6.01
CA TYR A 94 19.05 10.13 6.83
C TYR A 94 18.80 8.98 7.79
N ASN A 95 18.74 9.29 9.10
CA ASN A 95 18.34 8.35 10.12
C ASN A 95 16.95 8.73 10.65
N GLY A 96 15.92 8.02 10.19
CA GLY A 96 14.55 8.31 10.57
C GLY A 96 14.26 8.15 12.06
N ARG A 97 15.04 7.33 12.78
CA ARG A 97 14.91 7.18 14.24
C ARG A 97 15.30 8.43 15.03
N ASP A 98 16.16 9.27 14.47
CA ASP A 98 16.65 10.48 15.13
C ASP A 98 15.78 11.71 14.80
N ASP A 99 14.84 11.58 13.86
CA ASP A 99 13.97 12.67 13.44
C ASP A 99 12.73 12.79 14.35
N ILE A 100 12.85 13.63 15.37
CA ILE A 100 11.76 13.92 16.33
C ILE A 100 10.53 14.59 15.69
N ARG A 101 10.63 15.07 14.45
CA ARG A 101 9.51 15.70 13.74
C ARG A 101 8.71 14.66 12.94
N HIS A 102 9.27 13.48 12.71
CA HIS A 102 8.59 12.39 12.04
C HIS A 102 7.43 11.89 12.94
N PRO A 103 6.22 11.65 12.40
CA PRO A 103 5.06 11.28 13.22
C PRO A 103 5.21 9.93 13.91
N CYS A 104 5.96 9.00 13.30
CA CYS A 104 6.31 7.69 13.86
C CYS A 104 7.78 7.35 13.54
N PRO A 105 8.76 7.94 14.23
CA PRO A 105 10.20 7.82 13.90
C PRO A 105 10.70 6.37 13.83
N GLU A 106 10.09 5.46 14.59
CA GLU A 106 10.42 4.05 14.66
C GLU A 106 10.13 3.26 13.37
N VAL A 107 9.23 3.75 12.53
CA VAL A 107 8.89 3.16 11.22
C VAL A 107 9.48 3.96 10.05
N ALA A 108 10.17 5.06 10.32
CA ALA A 108 10.76 5.89 9.28
C ALA A 108 11.85 5.12 8.51
N LEU A 109 11.84 5.28 7.19
CA LEU A 109 12.84 4.66 6.31
C LEU A 109 14.18 5.41 6.45
N SER A 110 15.15 4.81 7.14
CA SER A 110 16.53 5.30 7.12
C SER A 110 17.25 4.89 5.83
N PHE A 111 18.06 5.78 5.28
CA PHE A 111 18.84 5.55 4.06
C PHE A 111 20.19 6.26 4.11
N SER A 112 21.14 5.76 3.34
CA SER A 112 22.47 6.37 3.18
C SER A 112 22.59 7.09 1.86
N LYS A 113 23.52 8.04 1.79
CA LYS A 113 23.92 8.66 0.54
C LYS A 113 24.30 7.58 -0.48
N GLY A 114 23.68 7.67 -1.65
CA GLY A 114 23.87 6.74 -2.75
C GLY A 114 22.75 5.71 -2.91
N ASP A 115 21.93 5.49 -1.88
CA ASP A 115 20.78 4.59 -1.92
C ASP A 115 19.78 5.02 -3.00
N ILE A 116 19.15 4.04 -3.64
CA ILE A 116 18.07 4.27 -4.61
C ILE A 116 16.73 4.05 -3.91
N LEU A 117 15.87 5.07 -3.95
CA LEU A 117 14.56 5.10 -3.32
C LEU A 117 13.50 5.15 -4.42
N GLU A 118 12.55 4.21 -4.38
CA GLU A 118 11.35 4.28 -5.19
C GLU A 118 10.26 5.01 -4.40
N LEU A 119 9.69 6.07 -4.98
CA LEU A 119 8.58 6.79 -4.39
C LEU A 119 7.28 6.02 -4.65
N LEU A 120 6.51 5.80 -3.58
CA LEU A 120 5.23 5.09 -3.60
C LEU A 120 4.08 6.08 -3.45
N VAL A 121 4.21 7.04 -2.52
CA VAL A 121 3.23 8.10 -2.28
C VAL A 121 3.96 9.40 -2.00
N CYS A 122 3.60 10.46 -2.72
CA CYS A 122 4.23 11.79 -2.61
C CYS A 122 3.20 12.91 -2.41
N ASN A 123 1.98 12.58 -1.97
CA ASN A 123 0.89 13.53 -1.79
C ASN A 123 1.05 14.42 -0.54
N ASP A 124 1.89 14.04 0.41
CA ASP A 124 2.24 14.86 1.58
C ASP A 124 3.52 15.66 1.30
N ASP A 125 3.48 16.97 1.56
CA ASP A 125 4.60 17.89 1.29
C ASP A 125 5.83 17.64 2.18
N HIS A 126 5.65 16.99 3.33
CA HIS A 126 6.68 16.77 4.33
C HIS A 126 7.16 15.31 4.39
N TRP A 127 6.26 14.35 4.16
CA TRP A 127 6.54 12.92 4.37
C TRP A 127 6.14 12.05 3.17
N TRP A 128 7.12 11.70 2.34
CA TRP A 128 6.90 10.76 1.24
C TRP A 128 7.05 9.31 1.71
N GLN A 129 6.15 8.45 1.25
CA GLN A 129 6.32 7.01 1.39
C GLN A 129 7.19 6.51 0.25
N ALA A 130 8.28 5.85 0.61
CA ALA A 130 9.23 5.29 -0.33
C ALA A 130 9.66 3.89 0.12
N ARG A 131 10.24 3.13 -0.80
CA ARG A 131 10.98 1.91 -0.45
C ARG A 131 12.40 2.00 -1.00
N ARG A 132 13.36 1.52 -0.22
CA ARG A 132 14.74 1.39 -0.70
C ARG A 132 14.87 0.18 -1.61
N ILE A 133 15.43 0.41 -2.80
CA ILE A 133 15.70 -0.64 -3.79
C ILE A 133 17.08 -1.22 -3.54
N GLY A 134 17.24 -2.53 -3.75
CA GLY A 134 18.52 -3.19 -3.52
C GLY A 134 18.83 -3.42 -2.04
N SER A 135 17.83 -3.71 -1.21
CA SER A 135 18.03 -4.28 0.15
C SER A 135 17.67 -5.76 0.25
N GLY A 136 17.43 -6.43 -0.89
CA GLY A 136 17.24 -7.87 -0.94
C GLY A 136 18.55 -8.63 -0.71
N ALA A 137 18.46 -9.91 -0.37
CA ALA A 137 19.60 -10.78 -0.05
C ALA A 137 20.74 -10.82 -1.09
N PHE A 138 20.49 -10.36 -2.33
CA PHE A 138 21.47 -10.33 -3.43
C PHE A 138 22.08 -8.95 -3.71
N ALA A 139 21.72 -7.93 -2.94
CA ALA A 139 22.09 -6.55 -3.24
C ALA A 139 23.31 -6.03 -2.44
N HIS A 140 23.88 -6.85 -1.57
CA HIS A 140 25.17 -6.54 -0.96
C HIS A 140 26.29 -6.98 -1.90
N CYS A 141 26.70 -6.09 -2.80
CA CYS A 141 28.08 -6.16 -3.30
C CYS A 141 28.95 -5.58 -2.19
N GLU A 142 29.66 -6.43 -1.45
CA GLU A 142 30.78 -5.99 -0.61
C GLU A 142 31.77 -5.26 -1.52
N ASP A 143 31.72 -3.93 -1.50
CA ASP A 143 32.69 -3.08 -2.18
C ASP A 143 33.95 -3.09 -1.32
N ASN A 144 34.72 -4.18 -1.46
CA ASN A 144 35.99 -4.35 -0.79
C ASN A 144 37.01 -3.43 -1.48
N ARG A 145 37.06 -2.18 -1.04
CA ARG A 145 38.09 -1.22 -1.42
C ARG A 145 38.74 -0.63 -0.17
N SER A 146 39.74 -1.33 0.35
CA SER A 146 41.16 -0.90 0.48
C SER A 146 41.88 -1.79 1.48
#